data_AF-A0A9E3E374-F1
#
_entry.id   AF-A0A9E3E374-F1
#
_cell.length_a   1.000
_cell.length_b   1.000
_cell.length_c   1.000
_cell.angle_alpha   90.00
_cell.angle_beta   90.00
_cell.angle_gamma   90.00
#
_symmetry.space_group_name_H-M   'P 1'
#
loop_
_entity.id
_entity.type
_entity.pdbx_description
1 polymer ?
#
loop_
_entity_poly.entity_id
_entity_poly.type
_entity_poly.pdbx_seq_one_letter_code
_entity_poly.pdbx_strand_id
1 'polypeptide(L)' 'GLGAADVPAAVTALQQRGVVFVDRGSVQPSEKGALTQPYLGGVTFELVHSAIGT' A
#
# COMPACT_ATOMS: atom_id res chain seq x y z
N GLY A 1 9.29 -0.23 -2.75
CA GLY A 1 8.24 0.38 -1.91
C GLY A 1 8.16 1.87 -2.19
N LEU A 2 6.97 2.43 -2.08
CA LEU A 2 6.67 3.86 -2.13
C LEU A 2 6.50 4.37 -0.69
N GLY A 3 7.16 5.48 -0.35
CA GLY A 3 7.09 6.06 0.99
C GLY A 3 5.74 6.72 1.26
N ALA A 4 5.18 6.53 2.46
CA ALA A 4 3.99 7.25 2.92
C ALA A 4 4.15 7.68 4.38
N ALA A 5 3.87 8.94 4.68
CA ALA A 5 3.86 9.42 6.08
C ALA A 5 2.73 8.77 6.90
N ASP A 6 1.58 8.52 6.26
CA ASP A 6 0.44 7.82 6.83
C ASP A 6 0.00 6.73 5.84
N VAL A 7 0.34 5.48 6.17
CA VAL A 7 0.02 4.33 5.31
C VAL A 7 -1.50 4.08 5.25
N PRO A 8 -2.25 4.00 6.37
CA PRO A 8 -3.71 3.85 6.32
C PRO A 8 -4.43 4.92 5.49
N ALA A 9 -4.03 6.18 5.60
CA ALA A 9 -4.62 7.25 4.80
C ALA A 9 -4.32 7.09 3.30
N ALA A 10 -3.07 6.76 2.96
CA ALA A 10 -2.67 6.50 1.58
C ALA A 10 -3.41 5.29 0.98
N VAL A 11 -3.55 4.20 1.74
CA VAL A 11 -4.32 3.00 1.34
C VAL A 11 -5.76 3.38 1.02
N THR A 12 -6.43 4.14 1.90
CA THR A 12 -7.82 4.58 1.69
C THR A 12 -7.95 5.40 0.41
N ALA A 13 -7.06 6.37 0.20
CA ALA A 13 -7.08 7.23 -0.99
C ALA A 13 -6.86 6.43 -2.30
N LEU A 14 -6.03 5.39 -2.26
CA LEU A 14 -5.77 4.53 -3.42
C LEU A 14 -6.92 3.54 -3.67
N GLN A 15 -7.55 3.01 -2.63
CA GLN A 15 -8.74 2.16 -2.74
C GLN A 15 -9.90 2.90 -3.42
N GLN A 16 -10.10 4.18 -3.08
CA GLN A 16 -11.09 5.04 -3.78
C GLN A 16 -10.80 5.20 -5.28
N ARG A 17 -9.55 4.96 -5.70
CA ARG A 17 -9.12 4.99 -7.11
C ARG A 17 -9.07 3.60 -7.74
N GLY A 18 -9.57 2.57 -7.05
CA GLY A 18 -9.64 1.20 -7.55
C GLY A 18 -8.42 0.33 -7.25
N VAL A 19 -7.48 0.79 -6.42
CA VAL A 19 -6.34 -0.04 -6.01
C VAL A 19 -6.75 -0.98 -4.88
N VAL A 20 -6.63 -2.28 -5.13
CA VAL A 20 -6.85 -3.37 -4.19
C VAL A 20 -5.55 -3.76 -3.49
N PHE A 21 -5.64 -3.97 -2.18
CA PHE A 21 -4.56 -4.44 -1.31
C PHE A 21 -4.79 -5.88 -0.88
N VAL A 22 -3.71 -6.59 -0.55
CA VAL A 22 -3.80 -7.90 0.10
C VAL A 22 -4.50 -7.71 1.45
N ASP A 23 -5.56 -8.46 1.73
CA ASP A 23 -6.44 -8.22 2.89
C ASP A 23 -6.24 -9.22 4.04
N ARG A 24 -5.27 -10.14 3.91
CA ARG A 24 -4.96 -11.18 4.89
C ARG A 24 -3.47 -11.46 4.98
N GLY A 25 -3.00 -11.76 6.20
CA GLY A 25 -1.63 -12.20 6.46
C GLY A 25 -0.68 -11.05 6.80
N SER A 26 0.63 -11.31 6.74
CA SER A 26 1.66 -10.38 7.24
C SER A 26 1.83 -9.11 6.43
N VAL A 27 1.30 -9.05 5.21
CA VAL A 27 1.44 -7.92 4.28
C VAL A 27 0.13 -7.15 4.07
N GLN A 28 -0.90 -7.46 4.86
CA GLN A 28 -2.13 -6.70 4.86
C GLN A 28 -1.91 -5.26 5.36
N PRO A 29 -2.74 -4.29 4.94
CA PRO A 29 -2.62 -2.91 5.39
C PRO A 29 -2.45 -2.77 6.91
N SER A 30 -1.44 -1.99 7.29
CA SER A 30 -1.12 -1.63 8.67
C SER A 30 -0.48 -0.25 8.72
N GLU A 31 -0.15 0.24 9.92
CA GLU A 31 0.61 1.49 10.07
C GLU A 31 2.01 1.43 9.44
N LYS A 32 2.60 0.24 9.30
CA LYS A 32 3.97 0.06 8.79
C LYS A 32 4.04 -0.05 7.28
N GLY A 33 3.00 -0.60 6.65
CA GLY A 33 2.99 -0.83 5.23
C GLY A 33 1.74 -1.54 4.73
N ALA A 34 1.66 -1.67 3.41
CA ALA A 34 0.58 -2.34 2.71
C ALA A 34 1.04 -2.80 1.32
N LEU A 35 0.80 -4.06 0.96
CA LEU A 35 1.10 -4.60 -0.37
C LEU A 35 -0.15 -4.66 -1.24
N THR A 36 -0.05 -4.22 -2.50
CA THR A 36 -1.16 -4.38 -3.43
C THR A 36 -1.37 -5.81 -3.88
N GLN A 37 -2.58 -6.13 -4.34
CA GLN A 37 -2.75 -7.30 -5.21
C GLN A 37 -1.94 -7.13 -6.51
N PRO A 38 -1.58 -8.22 -7.21
CA PRO A 38 -0.86 -8.11 -8.48
C PRO A 38 -1.69 -7.46 -9.59
N TYR A 39 -1.08 -6.53 -10.33
CA TYR A 39 -1.60 -5.91 -11.54
C TYR A 39 -0.77 -6.30 -12.76
N LEU A 40 -1.29 -6.02 -13.97
CA LEU A 40 -0.57 -6.00 -15.26
C LEU A 40 0.65 -6.92 -15.34
N GLY A 41 0.42 -8.23 -15.49
CA GLY A 41 1.51 -9.20 -15.63
C GLY A 41 2.17 -9.64 -14.32
N GLY A 42 1.55 -9.36 -13.17
CA GLY A 42 1.99 -9.84 -11.85
C GLY A 42 2.76 -8.83 -11.01
N VAL A 43 2.80 -7.57 -11.43
CA VAL A 43 3.50 -6.49 -10.71
C VAL A 43 2.72 -6.11 -9.47
N THR A 44 3.41 -6.02 -8.34
CA THR A 44 2.88 -5.47 -7.09
C THR A 44 3.68 -4.24 -6.69
N PHE A 45 3.07 -3.37 -5.89
CA PHE A 45 3.79 -2.30 -5.22
C PHE A 45 3.41 -2.26 -3.74
N GLU A 46 4.36 -1.83 -2.93
CA GLU A 46 4.25 -1.77 -1.48
C GLU A 46 4.30 -0.31 -1.04
N LEU A 47 3.40 0.09 -0.15
CA LEU A 47 3.54 1.30 0.64
C LEU A 47 4.33 0.98 1.91
N VAL A 48 5.30 1.83 2.24
CA VAL A 48 6.12 1.70 3.44
C VAL A 48 6.07 3.01 4.22
N HIS A 49 5.86 2.93 5.53
CA HIS A 49 5.89 4.13 6.36
C HIS A 49 7.26 4.83 6.27
N SER A 50 7.26 6.10 5.86
CA SER A 50 8.46 6.93 5.74
C SER A 50 8.14 8.35 6.19
N ALA A 51 8.98 8.89 7.09
CA ALA A 51 8.88 10.27 7.57
C ALA A 51 9.34 11.32 6.55
N ILE A 52 9.94 10.89 5.43
CA ILE A 52 10.36 11.76 4.34
C ILE A 52 9.50 11.42 3.12
N GLY A 53 8.57 12.32 2.78
CA GLY A 53 7.92 12.30 1.47
C GLY A 53 8.95 12.73 0.44
N THR A 54 9.40 11.80 -0.41
CA THR A 54 10.23 12.09 -1.58
C THR A 54 9.41 12.77 -2.67
#